data_AF-A0A1F8AXM5-F1
#
_entry.id   AF-A0A1F8AXM5-F1
#
_cell.length_a   1.000
_cell.length_b   1.000
_cell.length_c   1.000
_cell.angle_alpha   90.00
_cell.angle_beta   90.00
_cell.angle_gamma   90.00
#
_symmetry.space_group_name_H-M   'P 1'
#
loop_
_entity.id
_entity.type
_entity.pdbx_description
1 polymer ?
#
loop_
_entity_poly.entity_id
_entity_poly.type
_entity_poly.pdbx_seq_one_letter_code
_entity_poly.pdbx_strand_id
1 'polypeptide(L)'
;MLNFIKTPKNNPLLFFPGLALVLLAIIADSYLYKIGSKNSTRKSLLTGKSVIELFLGALFIGIFPLFWNYGAEVFEISELFLILLVGHSLGIILVAIFSNYLTYTDFKIYLKTMPLNHIISSAGAAIWVLGTYLNMTIGIKVGFGVSFVVGNIAPLFSALWGIFYWKEININKPNARLVFSLTALLFLIGLVFIGKS
;
A
#
# COMPACT_ATOMS: atom_id res chain seq x y z
N MET A 1 -8.57 -13.30 -4.55
CA MET A 1 -9.57 -14.10 -5.30
C MET A 1 -8.97 -14.82 -6.51
N LEU A 2 -8.24 -14.16 -7.42
CA LEU A 2 -7.65 -14.84 -8.60
C LEU A 2 -6.65 -15.97 -8.26
N ASN A 3 -5.83 -15.82 -7.22
CA ASN A 3 -4.97 -16.92 -6.74
C ASN A 3 -5.76 -18.10 -6.16
N PHE A 4 -6.93 -17.85 -5.56
CA PHE A 4 -7.78 -18.88 -4.93
C PHE A 4 -8.36 -19.85 -5.96
N ILE A 5 -8.63 -19.35 -7.17
CA ILE A 5 -9.22 -20.11 -8.27
C ILE A 5 -8.17 -21.00 -8.97
N LYS A 6 -6.92 -20.55 -9.07
CA LYS A 6 -5.85 -21.29 -9.76
C LYS A 6 -5.09 -22.27 -8.87
N THR A 7 -5.01 -22.02 -7.56
CA THR A 7 -4.48 -22.97 -6.58
C THR A 7 -5.24 -22.79 -5.27
N PRO A 8 -6.12 -23.74 -4.87
CA PRO A 8 -6.85 -23.65 -3.61
C PRO A 8 -5.91 -24.04 -2.46
N LYS A 9 -4.84 -23.26 -2.27
CA LYS A 9 -3.92 -23.41 -1.14
C LYS A 9 -4.44 -22.73 0.11
N ASN A 10 -5.41 -21.82 -0.02
CA ASN A 10 -5.84 -20.99 1.09
C ASN A 10 -7.08 -21.56 1.80
N ASN A 11 -6.98 -21.82 3.10
CA ASN A 11 -8.08 -22.25 3.97
C ASN A 11 -9.11 -21.11 4.14
N PRO A 12 -10.35 -21.26 3.62
CA PRO A 12 -11.39 -20.23 3.72
C PRO A 12 -11.69 -19.81 5.17
N LEU A 13 -11.59 -20.75 6.11
CA LEU A 13 -11.86 -20.53 7.55
C LEU A 13 -10.83 -19.61 8.20
N LEU A 14 -9.64 -19.47 7.62
CA LEU A 14 -8.62 -18.51 8.07
C LEU A 14 -8.69 -17.22 7.26
N PHE A 15 -8.91 -17.33 5.94
CA PHE A 15 -8.91 -16.18 5.04
C PHE A 15 -10.02 -15.17 5.35
N PHE A 16 -11.28 -15.62 5.47
CA PHE A 16 -12.41 -14.70 5.65
C PHE A 16 -12.40 -13.98 7.01
N PRO A 17 -12.13 -14.65 8.14
CA PRO A 17 -11.96 -13.95 9.41
C PRO A 17 -10.78 -12.98 9.39
N GLY A 18 -9.65 -13.37 8.76
CA GLY A 18 -8.51 -12.48 8.60
C GLY A 18 -8.87 -11.21 7.81
N LEU A 19 -9.60 -11.36 6.70
CA LEU A 19 -10.11 -10.24 5.92
C LEU A 19 -11.06 -9.34 6.74
N ALA A 20 -11.97 -9.93 7.52
CA ALA A 20 -12.87 -9.18 8.38
C ALA A 20 -12.11 -8.36 9.44
N LEU A 21 -11.05 -8.92 10.04
CA LEU A 21 -10.19 -8.22 10.99
C LEU A 21 -9.45 -7.03 10.35
N VAL A 22 -8.92 -7.20 9.13
CA VAL A 22 -8.29 -6.10 8.38
C VAL A 22 -9.29 -5.00 8.04
N LEU A 23 -10.52 -5.35 7.64
CA LEU A 23 -11.57 -4.36 7.38
C LEU A 23 -11.95 -3.59 8.64
N LEU A 24 -12.07 -4.26 9.79
CA LEU A 24 -12.29 -3.61 11.08
C LEU A 24 -11.14 -2.69 11.46
N ALA A 25 -9.90 -3.08 11.19
CA ALA A 25 -8.72 -2.23 11.40
C ALA A 25 -8.79 -0.95 10.55
N ILE A 26 -9.17 -1.03 9.27
CA ILE A 26 -9.32 0.15 8.39
C ILE A 26 -10.38 1.12 8.94
N ILE A 27 -11.50 0.60 9.44
CA ILE A 27 -12.56 1.41 10.05
C ILE A 27 -12.04 2.07 11.34
N ALA A 28 -11.34 1.31 12.19
CA ALA A 28 -10.76 1.82 13.43
C ALA A 28 -9.67 2.88 13.17
N ASP A 29 -8.85 2.72 12.13
CA ASP A 29 -7.87 3.70 11.69
C ASP A 29 -8.52 5.01 11.21
N SER A 30 -9.59 4.89 10.41
CA SER A 30 -10.39 6.05 9.98
C SER A 30 -10.99 6.79 11.17
N TYR A 31 -11.45 6.06 12.18
CA TYR A 31 -11.95 6.64 13.43
C TYR A 31 -10.83 7.29 14.26
N LEU A 32 -9.64 6.66 14.33
CA LEU A 32 -8.47 7.22 15.00
C LEU A 32 -8.10 8.58 14.40
N TYR A 33 -8.07 8.69 13.08
CA TYR A 33 -7.84 9.96 12.40
C TYR A 33 -8.90 10.99 12.77
N LYS A 34 -10.18 10.62 12.82
CA LYS A 34 -11.27 11.53 13.21
C LYS A 34 -11.10 12.11 14.62
N ILE A 35 -10.76 11.28 15.61
CA ILE A 35 -10.64 11.72 17.01
C ILE A 35 -9.27 12.33 17.33
N GLY A 36 -8.23 11.85 16.66
CA GLY A 36 -6.84 12.12 16.98
C GLY A 36 -6.19 13.20 16.12
N SER A 37 -6.69 13.43 14.90
CA SER A 37 -6.08 14.40 13.97
C SER A 37 -6.00 15.80 14.58
N LYS A 38 -4.88 16.48 14.31
CA LYS A 38 -4.70 17.90 14.62
C LYS A 38 -5.27 18.82 13.55
N ASN A 39 -5.37 18.36 12.30
CA ASN A 39 -5.94 19.10 11.19
C ASN A 39 -7.33 18.54 10.86
N SER A 40 -8.37 19.19 11.38
CA SER A 40 -9.79 18.77 11.29
C SER A 40 -10.49 19.14 9.98
N THR A 41 -9.79 19.78 9.02
CA THR A 41 -10.40 20.38 7.82
C THR A 41 -10.49 19.45 6.60
N ARG A 42 -10.18 18.16 6.72
CA ARG A 42 -10.28 17.24 5.59
C ARG A 42 -11.76 16.88 5.34
N LYS A 43 -12.35 17.47 4.29
CA LYS A 43 -13.67 17.10 3.76
C LYS A 43 -13.73 15.58 3.50
N SER A 44 -14.88 14.97 3.77
CA SER A 44 -15.18 13.59 3.34
C SER A 44 -15.00 13.48 1.83
N LEU A 45 -14.06 12.63 1.40
CA LEU A 45 -13.64 12.48 0.00
C LEU A 45 -14.38 11.35 -0.74
N LEU A 46 -15.40 10.73 -0.13
CA LEU A 46 -16.19 9.67 -0.75
C LEU A 46 -17.05 10.23 -1.89
N THR A 47 -16.43 10.31 -3.06
CA THR A 47 -17.04 10.65 -4.34
C THR A 47 -17.07 9.40 -5.23
N GLY A 48 -17.95 9.36 -6.24
CA GLY A 48 -17.97 8.24 -7.20
C GLY A 48 -16.61 7.98 -7.86
N LYS A 49 -15.81 9.04 -8.09
CA LYS A 49 -14.43 8.95 -8.59
C LYS A 49 -13.50 8.20 -7.62
N SER A 50 -13.54 8.55 -6.33
CA SER A 50 -12.71 7.89 -5.31
C SER A 50 -13.00 6.39 -5.16
N VAL A 51 -14.25 5.97 -5.38
CA VAL A 51 -14.64 4.55 -5.33
C VAL A 51 -14.06 3.79 -6.54
N ILE A 52 -14.10 4.39 -7.73
CA ILE A 52 -13.50 3.81 -8.94
C ILE A 52 -11.98 3.70 -8.78
N GLU A 53 -11.32 4.73 -8.24
CA GLU A 53 -9.88 4.73 -7.97
C GLU A 53 -9.49 3.62 -6.98
N LEU A 54 -10.24 3.46 -5.88
CA LEU A 54 -10.03 2.38 -4.92
C LEU A 54 -10.20 1.00 -5.57
N PHE A 55 -11.22 0.83 -6.40
CA PHE A 55 -11.45 -0.43 -7.11
C PHE A 55 -10.32 -0.75 -8.10
N LEU A 56 -9.93 0.23 -8.92
CA LEU A 56 -8.84 0.07 -9.88
C LEU A 56 -7.51 -0.20 -9.17
N GLY A 57 -7.21 0.53 -8.08
CA GLY A 57 -6.02 0.29 -7.28
C GLY A 57 -5.98 -1.13 -6.71
N ALA A 58 -7.09 -1.60 -6.12
CA ALA A 58 -7.21 -2.97 -5.63
C ALA A 58 -7.05 -4.01 -6.74
N LEU A 59 -7.63 -3.75 -7.92
CA LEU A 59 -7.51 -4.62 -9.09
C LEU A 59 -6.06 -4.73 -9.57
N PHE A 60 -5.37 -3.60 -9.75
CA PHE A 60 -3.98 -3.57 -10.23
C PHE A 60 -3.02 -4.22 -9.23
N ILE A 61 -3.15 -3.92 -7.93
CA ILE A 61 -2.36 -4.59 -6.88
C ILE A 61 -2.64 -6.09 -6.86
N GLY A 62 -3.91 -6.50 -7.04
CA GLY A 62 -4.31 -7.91 -7.02
C GLY A 62 -3.81 -8.73 -8.22
N ILE A 63 -3.65 -8.11 -9.38
CA ILE A 63 -3.17 -8.78 -10.61
C ILE A 63 -1.64 -8.75 -10.70
N PHE A 64 -0.97 -7.75 -10.12
CA PHE A 64 0.48 -7.57 -10.23
C PHE A 64 1.34 -8.82 -9.94
N PRO A 65 1.05 -9.64 -8.90
CA PRO A 65 1.80 -10.89 -8.67
C PRO A 65 1.75 -11.90 -9.82
N LEU A 66 0.69 -11.89 -10.65
CA LEU A 66 0.59 -12.76 -11.82
C LEU A 66 1.60 -12.34 -12.90
N PHE A 67 1.72 -11.04 -13.15
CA PHE A 67 2.73 -10.50 -14.07
C PHE A 67 4.15 -10.76 -13.56
N TRP A 68 4.37 -10.62 -12.25
CA TRP A 68 5.67 -10.91 -11.65
C TRP A 68 6.07 -12.37 -11.85
N ASN A 69 5.16 -13.32 -11.58
CA ASN A 69 5.43 -14.74 -11.77
C ASN A 69 5.72 -15.09 -13.22
N TYR A 70 4.89 -14.61 -14.15
CA TYR A 70 5.14 -14.82 -15.58
C TYR A 70 6.50 -14.22 -15.99
N GLY A 71 6.80 -13.01 -15.52
CA GLY A 71 8.10 -12.38 -15.78
C GLY A 71 9.26 -13.21 -15.24
N ALA A 72 9.13 -13.80 -14.05
CA ALA A 72 10.17 -14.63 -13.45
C ALA A 72 10.39 -15.98 -14.15
N GLU A 73 9.46 -16.42 -14.98
CA GLU A 73 9.62 -17.60 -15.86
C GLU A 73 10.40 -17.26 -17.13
N VAL A 74 10.38 -15.99 -17.56
CA VAL A 74 10.91 -15.56 -18.87
C VAL A 74 12.21 -14.76 -18.74
N PHE A 75 12.39 -14.02 -17.65
CA PHE A 75 13.49 -13.08 -17.44
C PHE A 75 14.33 -13.48 -16.23
N GLU A 76 15.60 -13.07 -16.23
CA GLU A 76 16.42 -13.16 -15.04
C GLU A 76 15.91 -12.22 -13.94
N ILE A 77 16.20 -12.59 -12.68
CA ILE A 77 15.80 -11.80 -11.51
C ILE A 77 16.39 -10.36 -11.58
N SER A 78 17.60 -10.19 -12.12
CA SER A 78 18.24 -8.88 -12.35
C SER A 78 17.48 -8.03 -13.37
N GLU A 79 16.98 -8.65 -14.44
CA GLU A 79 16.19 -7.99 -15.48
C GLU A 79 14.82 -7.57 -14.95
N LEU A 80 14.20 -8.37 -14.10
CA LEU A 80 12.95 -8.02 -13.42
C LEU A 80 13.07 -6.77 -12.55
N PHE A 81 14.22 -6.56 -11.90
CA PHE A 81 14.48 -5.32 -11.17
C PHE A 81 14.48 -4.10 -12.11
N LEU A 82 15.15 -4.22 -13.27
CA LEU A 82 15.20 -3.14 -14.26
C LEU A 82 13.82 -2.87 -14.87
N ILE A 83 13.06 -3.92 -15.21
CA ILE A 83 11.69 -3.80 -15.70
C ILE A 83 10.81 -3.10 -14.67
N LEU A 84 10.93 -3.45 -13.38
CA LEU A 84 10.19 -2.80 -12.31
C LEU A 84 10.57 -1.33 -12.15
N LEU A 85 11.87 -1.02 -12.18
CA LEU A 85 12.38 0.35 -12.03
C LEU A 85 11.93 1.26 -13.19
N VAL A 86 12.10 0.79 -14.43
CA VAL A 86 11.69 1.53 -15.63
C VAL A 86 10.17 1.62 -15.70
N GLY A 87 9.46 0.52 -15.44
CA GLY A 87 7.99 0.48 -15.44
C GLY A 87 7.38 1.40 -14.39
N HIS A 88 7.96 1.45 -13.19
CA HIS A 88 7.52 2.37 -12.14
C HIS A 88 7.77 3.83 -12.54
N SER A 89 8.94 4.13 -13.12
CA SER A 89 9.30 5.48 -13.56
C SER A 89 8.38 5.97 -14.70
N LEU A 90 8.13 5.13 -15.70
CA LEU A 90 7.19 5.42 -16.80
C LEU A 90 5.75 5.53 -16.28
N GLY A 91 5.35 4.66 -15.35
CA GLY A 91 4.04 4.70 -14.71
C GLY A 91 3.77 6.02 -14.00
N ILE A 92 4.74 6.54 -13.25
CA ILE A 92 4.63 7.85 -12.60
C ILE A 92 4.47 8.96 -13.64
N ILE A 93 5.24 8.94 -14.73
CA ILE A 93 5.13 9.93 -15.81
C ILE A 93 3.75 9.87 -16.47
N LEU A 94 3.26 8.66 -16.79
CA LEU A 94 1.93 8.46 -17.37
C LEU A 94 0.82 8.95 -16.45
N VAL A 95 0.89 8.63 -15.14
CA VAL A 95 -0.06 9.13 -14.14
C VAL A 95 0.02 10.64 -14.02
N ALA A 96 1.22 11.24 -14.05
CA ALA A 96 1.38 12.69 -14.00
C ALA A 96 0.76 13.37 -15.23
N ILE A 97 1.00 12.85 -16.43
CA ILE A 97 0.40 13.33 -17.67
C ILE A 97 -1.13 13.21 -17.58
N PHE A 98 -1.64 12.03 -17.22
CA PHE A 98 -3.08 11.76 -17.13
C PHE A 98 -3.76 12.63 -16.06
N SER A 99 -3.10 12.87 -14.93
CA SER A 99 -3.58 13.74 -13.85
C SER A 99 -3.63 15.21 -14.27
N ASN A 100 -2.66 15.69 -15.07
CA ASN A 100 -2.71 17.02 -15.67
C ASN A 100 -3.93 17.20 -16.60
N TYR A 101 -4.39 16.12 -17.25
CA TYR A 101 -5.60 16.15 -18.08
C TYR A 101 -6.92 16.08 -17.29
N LEU A 102 -6.92 15.44 -16.11
CA LEU A 102 -8.17 15.16 -15.38
C LEU A 102 -8.50 16.15 -14.26
N THR A 103 -7.53 16.59 -13.44
CA THR A 103 -7.79 17.50 -12.32
C THR A 103 -6.49 17.90 -11.59
N TYR A 104 -6.08 19.17 -11.68
CA TYR A 104 -5.33 19.92 -10.63
C TYR A 104 -3.81 19.79 -10.42
N THR A 105 -2.99 19.58 -11.45
CA THR A 105 -1.60 20.09 -11.41
C THR A 105 -1.16 20.55 -12.80
N ASP A 106 -0.47 21.68 -12.89
CA ASP A 106 0.28 22.03 -14.09
C ASP A 106 1.62 21.30 -14.01
N PHE A 107 2.01 20.52 -15.03
CA PHE A 107 3.33 19.88 -15.08
C PHE A 107 4.48 20.88 -14.83
N LYS A 108 4.27 22.15 -15.18
CA LYS A 108 5.23 23.22 -14.90
C LYS A 108 5.44 23.45 -13.40
N ILE A 109 4.48 23.13 -12.54
CA ILE A 109 4.65 23.17 -11.08
C ILE A 109 5.66 22.09 -10.66
N TYR A 110 5.56 20.88 -11.22
CA TYR A 110 6.55 19.82 -10.99
C TYR A 110 7.94 20.24 -11.48
N LEU A 111 8.08 20.93 -12.62
CA LEU A 111 9.41 21.38 -13.07
C LEU A 111 9.99 22.53 -12.23
N LYS A 112 9.16 23.25 -11.48
CA LYS A 112 9.57 24.40 -10.66
C LYS A 112 9.82 24.03 -9.20
N THR A 113 9.57 22.78 -8.78
CA THR A 113 9.88 22.35 -7.41
C THR A 113 11.38 22.40 -7.14
N MET A 114 11.73 22.66 -5.87
CA MET A 114 13.13 22.74 -5.47
C MET A 114 13.88 21.44 -5.84
N PRO A 115 15.12 21.50 -6.35
CA PRO A 115 15.88 20.30 -6.74
C PRO A 115 15.98 19.24 -5.64
N LEU A 116 16.08 19.68 -4.38
CA LEU A 116 16.09 18.78 -3.21
C LEU A 116 14.81 17.93 -3.12
N ASN A 117 13.64 18.47 -3.48
CA ASN A 117 12.38 17.73 -3.44
C ASN A 117 12.37 16.63 -4.50
N HIS A 118 12.98 16.85 -5.66
CA HIS A 118 13.14 15.82 -6.69
C HIS A 118 14.06 14.69 -6.20
N ILE A 119 15.15 15.02 -5.51
CA ILE A 119 16.06 14.04 -4.92
C ILE A 119 15.35 13.20 -3.86
N ILE A 120 14.66 13.85 -2.91
CA ILE A 120 13.91 13.15 -1.85
C ILE A 120 12.83 12.24 -2.45
N SER A 121 12.10 12.74 -3.46
CA SER A 121 11.06 11.96 -4.15
C SER A 121 11.66 10.75 -4.89
N SER A 122 12.78 10.95 -5.58
CA SER A 122 13.49 9.88 -6.30
C SER A 122 14.06 8.84 -5.34
N ALA A 123 14.59 9.26 -4.19
CA ALA A 123 15.04 8.34 -3.14
C ALA A 123 13.88 7.50 -2.58
N GLY A 124 12.72 8.12 -2.34
CA GLY A 124 11.50 7.41 -1.94
C GLY A 124 11.07 6.37 -2.98
N ALA A 125 11.06 6.74 -4.27
CA ALA A 125 10.75 5.82 -5.36
C ALA A 125 11.75 4.65 -5.45
N ALA A 126 13.05 4.92 -5.29
CA ALA A 126 14.08 3.89 -5.28
C ALA A 126 13.90 2.89 -4.13
N ILE A 127 13.60 3.39 -2.91
CA ILE A 127 13.31 2.55 -1.75
C ILE A 127 12.07 1.69 -2.00
N TRP A 128 11.03 2.26 -2.62
CA TRP A 128 9.79 1.54 -2.92
C TRP A 128 9.99 0.44 -3.97
N VAL A 129 10.70 0.74 -5.06
CA VAL A 129 11.05 -0.25 -6.10
C VAL A 129 11.89 -1.37 -5.51
N LEU A 130 12.91 -1.03 -4.71
CA LEU A 130 13.75 -2.02 -4.04
C LEU A 130 12.94 -2.90 -3.07
N GLY A 131 12.06 -2.28 -2.27
CA GLY A 131 11.18 -3.00 -1.35
C GLY A 131 10.25 -3.97 -2.07
N THR A 132 9.63 -3.54 -3.17
CA THR A 132 8.74 -4.36 -4.00
C THR A 132 9.50 -5.50 -4.65
N TYR A 133 10.68 -5.22 -5.21
CA TYR A 133 11.57 -6.24 -5.78
C TYR A 133 11.92 -7.32 -4.75
N LEU A 134 12.45 -6.91 -3.58
CA LEU A 134 12.81 -7.85 -2.52
C LEU A 134 11.60 -8.66 -2.04
N ASN A 135 10.45 -8.00 -1.87
CA ASN A 135 9.22 -8.65 -1.47
C ASN A 135 8.81 -9.75 -2.46
N MET A 136 8.79 -9.43 -3.75
CA MET A 136 8.37 -10.37 -4.79
C MET A 136 9.38 -11.50 -5.02
N THR A 137 10.68 -11.21 -4.98
CA THR A 137 11.74 -12.23 -5.07
C THR A 137 11.68 -13.21 -3.91
N ILE A 138 11.45 -12.73 -2.68
CA ILE A 138 11.23 -13.59 -1.52
C ILE A 138 9.95 -14.41 -1.71
N GLY A 139 8.89 -13.80 -2.28
CA GLY A 139 7.63 -14.48 -2.61
C GLY A 139 7.80 -15.72 -3.49
N ILE A 140 8.74 -15.70 -4.44
CA ILE A 140 9.09 -16.88 -5.26
C ILE A 140 9.71 -17.98 -4.39
N LYS A 141 10.60 -17.63 -3.44
CA LYS A 141 11.36 -18.59 -2.62
C LYS A 141 10.56 -19.20 -1.47
N VAL A 142 9.84 -18.38 -0.70
CA VAL A 142 9.13 -18.81 0.52
C VAL A 142 7.61 -18.84 0.37
N GLY A 143 7.11 -18.48 -0.81
CA GLY A 143 5.68 -18.39 -1.13
C GLY A 143 5.12 -16.97 -0.95
N PHE A 144 4.20 -16.61 -1.85
CA PHE A 144 3.56 -15.30 -1.85
C PHE A 144 2.67 -15.04 -0.62
N GLY A 145 2.19 -16.06 0.08
CA GLY A 145 1.43 -15.86 1.34
C GLY A 145 2.28 -15.21 2.43
N VAL A 146 3.51 -15.70 2.64
CA VAL A 146 4.45 -15.14 3.62
C VAL A 146 4.94 -13.76 3.16
N SER A 147 5.32 -13.64 1.88
CA SER A 147 5.74 -12.35 1.32
C SER A 147 4.63 -11.30 1.39
N PHE A 148 3.37 -11.69 1.15
CA PHE A 148 2.21 -10.81 1.28
C PHE A 148 2.08 -10.27 2.70
N VAL A 149 2.16 -11.12 3.74
CA VAL A 149 2.11 -10.64 5.12
C VAL A 149 3.21 -9.63 5.40
N VAL A 150 4.46 -9.95 5.04
CA VAL A 150 5.61 -9.07 5.28
C VAL A 150 5.44 -7.73 4.57
N GLY A 151 5.05 -7.75 3.29
CA GLY A 151 4.86 -6.53 2.49
C GLY A 151 3.74 -5.64 3.04
N ASN A 152 2.66 -6.25 3.52
CA ASN A 152 1.50 -5.52 4.05
C ASN A 152 1.71 -4.98 5.47
N ILE A 153 2.86 -5.16 6.13
CA ILE A 153 3.15 -4.49 7.41
C ILE A 153 3.58 -3.02 7.16
N ALA A 154 4.02 -2.65 5.95
CA ALA A 154 4.48 -1.30 5.63
C ALA A 154 3.49 -0.16 6.01
N PRO A 155 2.16 -0.28 5.78
CA PRO A 155 1.17 0.69 6.25
C PRO A 155 1.22 0.94 7.77
N LEU A 156 1.50 -0.09 8.58
CA LEU A 156 1.59 0.07 10.04
C LEU A 156 2.84 0.89 10.43
N PHE A 157 3.98 0.65 9.77
CA PHE A 157 5.17 1.49 9.95
C PHE A 157 4.94 2.93 9.48
N SER A 158 4.20 3.12 8.38
CA SER A 158 3.80 4.45 7.92
C SER A 158 2.94 5.17 8.95
N ALA A 159 1.96 4.48 9.56
CA ALA A 159 1.14 5.05 10.63
C ALA A 159 1.98 5.44 11.86
N LEU A 160 2.93 4.60 12.28
CA LEU A 160 3.87 4.90 13.36
C LEU A 160 4.70 6.15 13.04
N TRP A 161 5.21 6.26 11.81
CA TRP A 161 5.94 7.44 11.35
C TRP A 161 5.07 8.71 11.39
N GLY A 162 3.80 8.62 10.94
CA GLY A 162 2.82 9.71 11.02
C GLY A 162 2.55 10.17 12.46
N ILE A 163 2.48 9.23 13.42
CA ILE A 163 2.23 9.52 14.84
C ILE A 163 3.48 10.11 15.52
N PHE A 164 4.65 9.51 15.35
CA PHE A 164 5.84 9.86 16.13
C PHE A 164 6.70 10.94 15.49
N TYR A 165 6.91 10.88 14.18
CA TYR A 165 7.75 11.82 13.45
C TYR A 165 6.96 13.05 13.04
N TRP A 166 5.88 12.87 12.27
CA TRP A 166 5.06 13.98 11.79
C TRP A 166 4.06 14.51 12.82
N LYS A 167 3.78 13.73 13.87
CA LYS A 167 2.86 14.08 14.96
C LYS A 167 1.48 14.51 14.46
N GLU A 168 1.00 13.87 13.39
CA GLU A 168 -0.30 14.15 12.74
C GLU A 168 -1.49 13.83 13.65
N ILE A 169 -1.33 12.78 14.46
CA ILE A 169 -2.33 12.27 15.39
C ILE A 169 -1.84 12.58 16.81
N ASN A 170 -2.67 13.27 17.59
CA ASN A 170 -2.40 13.47 19.01
C ASN A 170 -2.88 12.24 19.81
N ILE A 171 -1.95 11.33 20.08
CA ILE A 171 -2.22 10.09 20.81
C ILE A 171 -2.61 10.31 22.30
N ASN A 172 -2.39 11.51 22.83
CA ASN A 172 -2.77 11.88 24.20
C ASN A 172 -4.24 12.29 24.34
N LYS A 173 -4.98 12.43 23.22
CA LYS A 173 -6.43 12.65 23.28
C LYS A 173 -7.14 11.42 23.84
N PRO A 174 -8.30 11.58 24.51
CA PRO A 174 -9.06 10.45 25.04
C PRO A 174 -9.26 9.37 23.98
N ASN A 175 -9.00 8.12 24.35
CA ASN A 175 -9.15 6.91 23.53
C ASN A 175 -8.26 6.79 22.29
N ALA A 176 -7.54 7.83 21.85
CA ALA A 176 -6.71 7.77 20.64
C ALA A 176 -5.62 6.68 20.73
N ARG A 177 -4.93 6.58 21.87
CA ARG A 177 -3.93 5.51 22.10
C ARG A 177 -4.54 4.11 22.08
N LEU A 178 -5.72 3.95 22.67
CA LEU A 178 -6.43 2.68 22.71
C LEU A 178 -6.86 2.25 21.30
N VAL A 179 -7.51 3.16 20.57
CA VAL A 179 -7.97 2.90 19.20
C VAL A 179 -6.79 2.56 18.30
N PHE A 180 -5.67 3.30 18.37
CA PHE A 180 -4.47 2.96 17.60
C PHE A 180 -3.95 1.55 17.92
N SER A 181 -3.88 1.21 19.21
CA SER A 181 -3.39 -0.11 19.64
C SER A 181 -4.32 -1.22 19.14
N LEU A 182 -5.63 -1.01 19.18
CA LEU A 182 -6.63 -1.94 18.65
C LEU A 182 -6.53 -2.07 17.13
N THR A 183 -6.39 -0.96 16.40
CA THR A 183 -6.17 -0.94 14.96
C THR A 183 -4.95 -1.79 14.59
N ALA A 184 -3.82 -1.55 15.24
CA ALA A 184 -2.58 -2.30 15.00
C ALA A 184 -2.74 -3.79 15.32
N LEU A 185 -3.40 -4.13 16.44
CA LEU A 185 -3.65 -5.51 16.83
C LEU A 185 -4.55 -6.24 15.82
N LEU A 186 -5.70 -5.65 15.47
CA LEU A 186 -6.64 -6.21 14.51
C LEU A 186 -5.96 -6.42 13.15
N PHE A 187 -5.16 -5.46 12.71
CA PHE A 187 -4.44 -5.54 11.45
C PHE A 187 -3.42 -6.68 11.46
N LEU A 188 -2.57 -6.77 12.50
CA LEU A 188 -1.56 -7.81 12.61
C LEU A 188 -2.18 -9.22 12.72
N ILE A 189 -3.21 -9.40 13.53
CA ILE A 189 -3.92 -10.68 13.65
C ILE A 189 -4.57 -11.03 12.30
N GLY A 190 -5.20 -10.06 11.64
CA GLY A 190 -5.81 -10.24 10.33
C GLY A 190 -4.79 -10.69 9.28
N LEU A 191 -3.62 -10.06 9.23
CA LEU A 191 -2.52 -10.47 8.35
C LEU A 191 -2.01 -11.87 8.67
N VAL A 192 -1.85 -12.25 9.95
CA VAL A 192 -1.44 -13.61 10.33
C VAL A 192 -2.45 -14.64 9.85
N PHE A 193 -3.76 -14.35 9.97
CA PHE A 193 -4.82 -15.23 9.49
C PHE A 193 -4.79 -15.38 7.97
N ILE A 194 -4.61 -14.28 7.22
CA ILE A 194 -4.50 -14.31 5.76
C ILE A 194 -3.21 -15.01 5.30
N GLY A 195 -2.09 -14.84 6.01
CA GLY A 195 -0.82 -15.48 5.65
C GLY A 195 -0.79 -16.97 5.93
N LYS A 196 -1.56 -17.44 6.92
CA LYS A 196 -1.71 -18.86 7.26
C LYS A 196 -2.86 -19.56 6.55
N SER A 197 -3.74 -18.80 5.89
CA SER A 197 -4.81 -19.39 5.09
C SER A 197 -4.18 -20.15 3.95
#